data_AF-A0A972BVH5-F1
#
_entry.id   AF-A0A972BVH5-F1
#
_cell.length_a   1.000
_cell.length_b   1.000
_cell.length_c   1.000
_cell.angle_alpha   90.00
_cell.angle_beta   90.00
_cell.angle_gamma   90.00
#
_symmetry.space_group_name_H-M   'P 1'
#
loop_
_entity.id
_entity.type
_entity.pdbx_description
1 polymer ?
#
loop_
_entity_poly.entity_id
_entity_poly.type
_entity_poly.pdbx_seq_one_letter_code
_entity_poly.pdbx_strand_id
1 'polypeptide(L)'
;MDGLLSSGHIAAAVTMHYPFPVGVATVGRVITPARGRPLLLSTTTGTSAAQRIPALVKNAVYGVAVAKALGMREPSLGILNVDGSRQAERQLKKLVAGGYALKFAQTVRAEKGAIMRGNDLLAGSPDVMVTDTLTGNLLMKIFSAYSTGGSYEALGYGYGPGVGVGWDRIVNIVSRASGAPVIAGAVAFAATCAAADLPKIVAREWKAARQAGIEDLLEATIEVKEEKGQEVKPPPVRPTGAEIGGVDVLEIEDAARELWRCGIYAETGMGCEGPVILVAAEDKEQAQEVLRKGGYV
;
A
#
# COMPACT_ATOMS: atom_id res chain seq x y z
N MET A 1 15.77 10.90 24.37
CA MET A 1 14.89 9.77 23.98
C MET A 1 15.72 8.57 23.56
N ASP A 2 16.56 8.71 22.52
CA ASP A 2 17.42 7.62 22.01
C ASP A 2 18.25 6.92 23.07
N GLY A 3 18.94 7.68 23.94
CA GLY A 3 19.71 7.09 25.03
C GLY A 3 18.88 6.23 25.99
N LEU A 4 17.59 6.55 26.20
CA LEU A 4 16.68 5.78 27.06
C LEU A 4 16.14 4.53 26.36
N LEU A 5 15.92 4.60 25.05
CA LEU A 5 15.55 3.44 24.23
C LEU A 5 16.72 2.46 24.14
N SER A 6 17.92 2.95 23.82
CA SER A 6 19.13 2.14 23.69
C SER A 6 19.56 1.50 25.02
N SER A 7 19.30 2.14 26.16
CA SER A 7 19.60 1.56 27.47
C SER A 7 18.52 0.60 27.98
N GLY A 8 17.38 0.47 27.28
CA GLY A 8 16.23 -0.30 27.74
C GLY A 8 15.48 0.32 28.92
N HIS A 9 15.78 1.57 29.30
CA HIS A 9 15.04 2.27 30.36
C HIS A 9 13.58 2.54 29.97
N ILE A 10 13.33 2.73 28.67
CA ILE A 10 11.98 2.73 28.09
C ILE A 10 11.91 1.73 26.94
N ALA A 11 10.80 1.03 26.81
CA ALA A 11 10.58 0.05 25.72
C ALA A 11 10.02 0.69 24.43
N ALA A 12 9.37 1.85 24.55
CA ALA A 12 8.81 2.59 23.43
C ALA A 12 8.69 4.09 23.76
N ALA A 13 8.52 4.91 22.73
CA ALA A 13 8.29 6.34 22.86
C ALA A 13 7.18 6.83 21.93
N VAL A 14 6.51 7.92 22.31
CA VAL A 14 5.59 8.68 21.47
C VAL A 14 6.16 10.09 21.33
N THR A 15 6.34 10.58 20.10
CA THR A 15 6.92 11.90 19.84
C THR A 15 6.24 12.57 18.64
N MET A 16 6.38 13.90 18.54
CA MET A 16 5.85 14.67 17.41
C MET A 16 6.75 14.62 16.17
N HIS A 17 8.04 14.35 16.37
CA HIS A 17 9.01 14.29 15.31
C HIS A 17 10.11 13.29 15.65
N TYR A 18 10.52 12.52 14.65
CA TYR A 18 11.66 11.63 14.71
C TYR A 18 12.24 11.43 13.30
N PRO A 19 13.56 11.57 13.11
CA PRO A 19 14.18 11.41 11.81
C PRO A 19 14.43 9.93 11.52
N PHE A 20 13.45 9.25 10.92
CA PHE A 20 13.60 7.87 10.48
C PHE A 20 14.58 7.75 9.30
N PRO A 21 15.49 6.77 9.30
CA PRO A 21 16.34 6.49 8.14
C PRO A 21 15.52 5.91 6.98
N VAL A 22 16.06 6.00 5.75
CA VAL A 22 15.48 5.32 4.60
C VAL A 22 15.44 3.81 4.87
N GLY A 23 14.33 3.17 4.50
CA GLY A 23 14.03 1.79 4.87
C GLY A 23 13.02 1.69 6.02
N VAL A 24 12.84 2.76 6.79
CA VAL A 24 11.91 2.83 7.92
C VAL A 24 10.75 3.77 7.59
N ALA A 25 9.53 3.27 7.77
CA ALA A 25 8.30 4.03 7.59
C ALA A 25 7.28 3.64 8.65
N THR A 26 6.36 4.54 8.98
CA THR A 26 5.41 4.35 10.07
C THR A 26 4.11 3.71 9.59
N VAL A 27 3.55 2.81 10.41
CA VAL A 27 2.23 2.21 10.17
C VAL A 27 1.22 2.83 11.13
N GLY A 28 0.40 3.73 10.60
CA GLY A 28 -0.58 4.48 11.39
C GLY A 28 -1.84 3.68 11.67
N ARG A 29 -2.62 4.13 12.65
CA ARG A 29 -3.88 3.47 13.02
C ARG A 29 -5.00 4.49 13.21
N VAL A 30 -6.00 4.39 12.34
CA VAL A 30 -7.17 5.28 12.30
C VAL A 30 -8.42 4.56 12.78
N ILE A 31 -9.47 5.33 13.06
CA ILE A 31 -10.82 4.82 13.22
C ILE A 31 -11.62 5.18 11.97
N THR A 32 -12.23 4.18 11.33
CA THR A 32 -13.02 4.41 10.12
C THR A 32 -14.29 5.19 10.43
N PRO A 33 -14.66 6.23 9.66
CA PRO A 33 -15.79 7.10 9.99
C PRO A 33 -17.15 6.39 10.01
N ALA A 34 -17.39 5.45 9.09
CA ALA A 34 -18.71 4.86 8.91
C ALA A 34 -19.03 3.73 9.90
N ARG A 35 -17.99 2.98 10.34
CA ARG A 35 -18.17 1.78 11.17
C ARG A 35 -17.43 1.80 12.51
N GLY A 36 -16.68 2.87 12.80
CA GLY A 36 -15.90 2.97 14.04
C GLY A 36 -14.82 1.88 14.20
N ARG A 37 -14.47 1.17 13.11
CA ARG A 37 -13.49 0.08 13.14
C ARG A 37 -12.07 0.63 13.10
N PRO A 38 -11.11 0.05 13.85
CA PRO A 38 -9.71 0.35 13.64
C PRO A 38 -9.24 -0.13 12.25
N LEU A 39 -8.44 0.67 11.58
CA LEU A 39 -7.79 0.34 10.31
C LEU A 39 -6.31 0.75 10.38
N LEU A 40 -5.40 -0.14 9.96
CA LEU A 40 -3.99 0.21 9.81
C LEU A 40 -3.73 0.81 8.44
N LEU A 41 -3.04 1.95 8.40
CA LEU A 41 -2.56 2.59 7.18
C LEU A 41 -1.05 2.33 7.06
N SER A 42 -0.64 1.58 6.04
CA SER A 42 0.75 1.25 5.78
C SER A 42 1.21 1.86 4.45
N THR A 43 1.83 3.05 4.43
CA THR A 43 2.49 3.78 5.53
C THR A 43 2.03 5.24 5.64
N THR A 44 2.45 5.96 6.69
CA THR A 44 1.94 7.32 6.99
C THR A 44 2.99 8.39 7.25
N THR A 45 4.25 8.01 7.52
CA THR A 45 5.43 8.89 7.59
C THR A 45 6.68 8.06 7.26
N GLY A 46 7.77 8.69 6.80
CA GLY A 46 9.01 8.01 6.44
C GLY A 46 8.97 7.31 5.08
N THR A 47 10.06 6.64 4.72
CA THR A 47 10.26 6.10 3.37
C THR A 47 10.84 4.70 3.44
N SER A 48 10.07 3.67 3.04
CA SER A 48 10.48 2.27 3.09
C SER A 48 11.40 1.85 1.93
N ALA A 49 11.34 2.53 0.79
CA ALA A 49 12.25 2.41 -0.33
C ALA A 49 12.26 3.69 -1.19
N ALA A 50 13.33 3.92 -1.94
CA ALA A 50 13.44 5.07 -2.84
C ALA A 50 12.42 5.02 -3.99
N GLN A 51 12.10 3.81 -4.48
CA GLN A 51 11.14 3.60 -5.55
C GLN A 51 9.78 3.20 -5.00
N ARG A 52 8.72 3.65 -5.69
CA ARG A 52 7.33 3.51 -5.24
C ARG A 52 6.87 2.06 -5.12
N ILE A 53 7.07 1.25 -6.16
CA ILE A 53 6.58 -0.14 -6.15
C ILE A 53 7.32 -0.98 -5.10
N PRO A 54 8.67 -0.95 -5.00
CA PRO A 54 9.36 -1.58 -3.88
C PRO A 54 8.89 -1.08 -2.51
N ALA A 55 8.57 0.21 -2.38
CA ALA A 55 8.04 0.77 -1.15
C ALA A 55 6.66 0.17 -0.79
N LEU A 56 5.72 0.08 -1.75
CA LEU A 56 4.40 -0.52 -1.53
C LEU A 56 4.49 -2.00 -1.12
N VAL A 57 5.38 -2.78 -1.75
CA VAL A 57 5.61 -4.19 -1.41
C VAL A 57 6.17 -4.32 0.02
N LYS A 58 7.16 -3.50 0.40
CA LYS A 58 7.68 -3.46 1.78
C LYS A 58 6.62 -3.04 2.78
N ASN A 59 5.82 -2.02 2.44
CA ASN A 59 4.74 -1.52 3.28
C ASN A 59 3.72 -2.62 3.60
N ALA A 60 3.45 -3.54 2.67
CA ALA A 60 2.58 -4.68 2.95
C ALA A 60 3.11 -5.56 4.09
N VAL A 61 4.40 -5.91 4.05
CA VAL A 61 5.07 -6.72 5.10
C VAL A 61 5.10 -5.96 6.43
N TYR A 62 5.39 -4.66 6.40
CA TYR A 62 5.43 -3.81 7.60
C TYR A 62 4.05 -3.71 8.27
N GLY A 63 3.00 -3.52 7.47
CA GLY A 63 1.63 -3.46 7.95
C GLY A 63 1.17 -4.78 8.58
N VAL A 64 1.51 -5.92 7.95
CA VAL A 64 1.25 -7.26 8.50
C VAL A 64 1.97 -7.49 9.82
N ALA A 65 3.23 -7.07 9.94
CA ALA A 65 4.00 -7.19 11.18
C ALA A 65 3.34 -6.39 12.33
N VAL A 66 2.90 -5.16 12.06
CA VAL A 66 2.20 -4.33 13.05
C VAL A 66 0.84 -4.91 13.42
N ALA A 67 0.07 -5.41 12.44
CA ALA A 67 -1.20 -6.09 12.72
C ALA A 67 -1.00 -7.33 13.63
N LYS A 68 0.05 -8.12 13.37
CA LYS A 68 0.42 -9.28 14.21
C LYS A 68 0.86 -8.86 15.61
N ALA A 69 1.58 -7.74 15.75
CA ALA A 69 1.92 -7.17 17.07
C ALA A 69 0.68 -6.70 17.84
N LEU A 70 -0.39 -6.31 17.15
CA LEU A 70 -1.70 -6.01 17.73
C LEU A 70 -2.56 -7.26 18.02
N GLY A 71 -2.01 -8.47 17.87
CA GLY A 71 -2.69 -9.73 18.17
C GLY A 71 -3.50 -10.33 17.02
N MET A 72 -3.46 -9.75 15.82
CA MET A 72 -4.15 -10.30 14.65
C MET A 72 -3.34 -11.47 14.07
N ARG A 73 -3.86 -12.70 14.16
CA ARG A 73 -3.14 -13.90 13.69
C ARG A 73 -2.98 -13.93 12.16
N GLU A 74 -4.06 -13.67 11.45
CA GLU A 74 -4.14 -13.69 9.98
C GLU A 74 -4.77 -12.39 9.48
N PRO A 75 -4.05 -11.25 9.57
CA PRO A 75 -4.59 -9.96 9.16
C PRO A 75 -4.85 -9.94 7.66
N SER A 76 -6.00 -9.38 7.29
CA SER A 76 -6.39 -9.17 5.91
C SER A 76 -5.80 -7.87 5.36
N LEU A 77 -5.30 -7.92 4.13
CA LEU A 77 -4.58 -6.82 3.50
C LEU A 77 -5.28 -6.34 2.22
N GLY A 78 -5.50 -5.04 2.13
CA GLY A 78 -5.91 -4.33 0.92
C GLY A 78 -4.82 -3.38 0.43
N ILE A 79 -4.90 -2.99 -0.83
CA ILE A 79 -3.99 -2.03 -1.46
C ILE A 79 -4.86 -0.88 -1.97
N LEU A 80 -4.61 0.33 -1.48
CA LEU A 80 -5.33 1.51 -1.96
C LEU A 80 -4.98 1.74 -3.43
N ASN A 81 -5.99 2.06 -4.23
CA ASN A 81 -5.87 2.38 -5.65
C ASN A 81 -5.14 3.72 -5.86
N VAL A 82 -3.82 3.69 -5.71
CA VAL A 82 -2.88 4.76 -6.01
C VAL A 82 -1.91 4.29 -7.09
N ASP A 83 -1.12 5.20 -7.67
CA ASP A 83 -0.15 4.86 -8.71
C ASP A 83 0.74 3.69 -8.28
N GLY A 84 0.92 2.70 -9.15
CA GLY A 84 1.71 1.53 -8.87
C GLY A 84 1.05 0.45 -8.01
N SER A 85 -0.19 0.66 -7.56
CA SER A 85 -0.92 -0.32 -6.74
C SER A 85 -1.13 -1.65 -7.46
N ARG A 86 -1.35 -1.65 -8.79
CA ARG A 86 -1.53 -2.86 -9.60
C ARG A 86 -0.23 -3.64 -9.75
N GLN A 87 0.86 -2.93 -10.04
CA GLN A 87 2.20 -3.53 -10.07
C GLN A 87 2.55 -4.16 -8.71
N ALA A 88 2.31 -3.43 -7.61
CA ALA A 88 2.51 -3.94 -6.26
C ALA A 88 1.62 -5.16 -5.96
N GLU A 89 0.35 -5.16 -6.38
CA GLU A 89 -0.55 -6.30 -6.26
C GLU A 89 0.02 -7.54 -6.97
N ARG A 90 0.53 -7.40 -8.20
CA ARG A 90 1.16 -8.50 -8.95
C ARG A 90 2.38 -9.04 -8.22
N GLN A 91 3.26 -8.18 -7.69
CA GLN A 91 4.42 -8.62 -6.93
C GLN A 91 4.03 -9.33 -5.62
N LEU A 92 3.01 -8.83 -4.91
CA LEU A 92 2.53 -9.46 -3.69
C LEU A 92 1.86 -10.83 -3.98
N LYS A 93 1.16 -10.97 -5.10
CA LYS A 93 0.64 -12.28 -5.55
C LYS A 93 1.77 -13.27 -5.85
N LYS A 94 2.85 -12.83 -6.50
CA LYS A 94 4.06 -13.65 -6.71
C LYS A 94 4.71 -14.05 -5.38
N LEU A 95 4.80 -13.12 -4.44
CA LEU A 95 5.33 -13.38 -3.10
C LEU A 95 4.49 -14.43 -2.34
N VAL A 96 3.15 -14.37 -2.46
CA VAL A 96 2.26 -15.40 -1.91
C VAL A 96 2.47 -16.76 -2.59
N ALA A 97 2.60 -16.78 -3.92
CA ALA A 97 2.93 -18.02 -4.65
C ALA A 97 4.29 -18.60 -4.24
N GLY A 98 5.24 -17.76 -3.84
CA GLY A 98 6.52 -18.14 -3.23
C GLY A 98 6.41 -18.66 -1.79
N GLY A 99 5.22 -18.65 -1.19
CA GLY A 99 4.97 -19.24 0.14
C GLY A 99 4.85 -18.23 1.29
N TYR A 100 4.84 -16.92 1.02
CA TYR A 100 4.57 -15.94 2.08
C TYR A 100 3.09 -15.96 2.48
N ALA A 101 2.82 -16.18 3.77
CA ALA A 101 1.45 -16.22 4.30
C ALA A 101 0.83 -14.82 4.37
N LEU A 102 0.13 -14.42 3.32
CA LEU A 102 -0.62 -13.17 3.23
C LEU A 102 -2.07 -13.44 2.79
N LYS A 103 -3.02 -12.89 3.55
CA LYS A 103 -4.45 -12.95 3.23
C LYS A 103 -4.89 -11.64 2.59
N PHE A 104 -5.25 -11.65 1.32
CA PHE A 104 -5.88 -10.48 0.71
C PHE A 104 -7.31 -10.30 1.24
N ALA A 105 -7.65 -9.06 1.58
CA ALA A 105 -9.02 -8.66 1.84
C ALA A 105 -9.79 -8.53 0.52
N GLN A 106 -11.13 -8.48 0.61
CA GLN A 106 -11.99 -8.25 -0.53
C GLN A 106 -12.60 -6.85 -0.43
N THR A 107 -12.57 -6.11 -1.53
CA THR A 107 -13.31 -4.84 -1.64
C THR A 107 -14.81 -5.07 -1.43
N VAL A 108 -15.52 -4.06 -0.93
CA VAL A 108 -16.98 -4.08 -0.74
C VAL A 108 -17.76 -3.96 -2.05
N ARG A 109 -17.08 -3.79 -3.18
CA ARG A 109 -17.68 -3.70 -4.52
C ARG A 109 -18.08 -5.10 -5.03
N ALA A 110 -18.89 -5.12 -6.09
CA ALA A 110 -19.31 -6.37 -6.74
C ALA A 110 -18.13 -7.14 -7.35
N GLU A 111 -17.12 -6.42 -7.85
CA GLU A 111 -15.84 -6.97 -8.28
C GLU A 111 -15.04 -7.46 -7.08
N LYS A 112 -14.49 -8.67 -7.15
CA LYS A 112 -13.62 -9.20 -6.09
C LYS A 112 -12.17 -8.86 -6.40
N GLY A 113 -11.48 -8.26 -5.43
CA GLY A 113 -10.07 -7.92 -5.57
C GLY A 113 -9.47 -7.28 -4.32
N ALA A 114 -8.14 -7.23 -4.29
CA ALA A 114 -7.36 -6.63 -3.21
C ALA A 114 -7.15 -5.11 -3.40
N ILE A 115 -7.39 -4.59 -4.60
CA ILE A 115 -7.35 -3.15 -4.89
C ILE A 115 -8.62 -2.49 -4.32
N MET A 116 -8.41 -1.43 -3.55
CA MET A 116 -9.42 -0.79 -2.72
C MET A 116 -9.55 0.70 -3.01
N ARG A 117 -10.74 1.25 -2.76
CA ARG A 117 -11.05 2.67 -2.99
C ARG A 117 -11.53 3.37 -1.72
N GLY A 118 -11.95 4.63 -1.85
CA GLY A 118 -12.43 5.45 -0.74
C GLY A 118 -13.56 4.80 0.08
N ASN A 119 -14.48 4.09 -0.57
CA ASN A 119 -15.55 3.35 0.10
C ASN A 119 -15.01 2.23 1.02
N ASP A 120 -13.93 1.55 0.64
CA ASP A 120 -13.29 0.53 1.46
C ASP A 120 -12.59 1.12 2.69
N LEU A 121 -12.00 2.30 2.55
CA LEU A 121 -11.43 3.05 3.66
C LEU A 121 -12.52 3.45 4.68
N LEU A 122 -13.68 3.90 4.21
CA LEU A 122 -14.81 4.26 5.06
C LEU A 122 -15.42 3.03 5.76
N ALA A 123 -15.53 1.91 5.05
CA ALA A 123 -16.08 0.67 5.55
C ALA A 123 -15.13 -0.10 6.48
N GLY A 124 -13.82 0.12 6.35
CA GLY A 124 -12.79 -0.67 7.02
C GLY A 124 -12.74 -2.10 6.50
N SER A 125 -12.74 -2.25 5.17
CA SER A 125 -12.77 -3.57 4.52
C SER A 125 -11.56 -4.46 4.85
N PRO A 126 -10.31 -3.95 4.88
CA PRO A 126 -9.16 -4.72 5.33
C PRO A 126 -8.78 -4.39 6.78
N ASP A 127 -7.94 -5.22 7.39
CA ASP A 127 -7.26 -4.87 8.64
C ASP A 127 -6.08 -3.91 8.37
N VAL A 128 -5.40 -4.10 7.23
CA VAL A 128 -4.27 -3.31 6.75
C VAL A 128 -4.57 -2.75 5.35
N MET A 129 -4.54 -1.43 5.20
CA MET A 129 -4.57 -0.75 3.91
C MET A 129 -3.16 -0.27 3.52
N VAL A 130 -2.62 -0.84 2.45
CA VAL A 130 -1.34 -0.42 1.88
C VAL A 130 -1.51 0.81 1.00
N THR A 131 -0.63 1.79 1.17
CA THR A 131 -0.58 3.03 0.38
C THR A 131 0.82 3.64 0.46
N ASP A 132 1.09 4.66 -0.35
CA ASP A 132 2.31 5.44 -0.22
C ASP A 132 2.22 6.39 0.98
N THR A 133 3.38 6.79 1.50
CA THR A 133 3.46 7.59 2.72
C THR A 133 2.72 8.92 2.64
N LEU A 134 2.74 9.62 1.49
CA LEU A 134 2.11 10.94 1.39
C LEU A 134 0.59 10.82 1.41
N THR A 135 0.05 9.85 0.68
CA THR A 135 -1.37 9.52 0.71
C THR A 135 -1.81 9.06 2.10
N GLY A 136 -1.05 8.16 2.75
CA GLY A 136 -1.34 7.73 4.12
C GLY A 136 -1.28 8.88 5.14
N ASN A 137 -0.36 9.83 4.98
CA ASN A 137 -0.29 11.03 5.83
C ASN A 137 -1.56 11.89 5.70
N LEU A 138 -2.04 12.09 4.48
CA LEU A 138 -3.28 12.82 4.21
C LEU A 138 -4.48 12.10 4.84
N LEU A 139 -4.56 10.77 4.66
CA LEU A 139 -5.64 9.94 5.22
C LEU A 139 -5.65 9.96 6.75
N MET A 140 -4.47 9.93 7.39
CA MET A 140 -4.36 10.11 8.84
C MET A 140 -5.04 11.40 9.30
N LYS A 141 -4.74 12.52 8.64
CA LYS A 141 -5.31 13.82 8.98
C LYS A 141 -6.82 13.87 8.77
N ILE A 142 -7.29 13.36 7.62
CA ILE A 142 -8.72 13.32 7.31
C ILE A 142 -9.47 12.49 8.36
N PHE A 143 -9.06 11.25 8.60
CA PHE A 143 -9.79 10.38 9.53
C PHE A 143 -9.65 10.77 10.99
N SER A 144 -8.55 11.42 11.37
CA SER A 144 -8.35 11.79 12.76
C SER A 144 -9.01 13.13 13.10
N ALA A 145 -9.27 14.01 12.13
CA ALA A 145 -9.79 15.37 12.34
C ALA A 145 -11.16 15.65 11.69
N TYR A 146 -11.83 14.67 11.05
CA TYR A 146 -13.11 14.92 10.37
C TYR A 146 -14.21 15.46 11.30
N SER A 147 -14.23 15.03 12.57
CA SER A 147 -15.22 15.48 13.56
C SER A 147 -14.96 16.88 14.12
N THR A 148 -13.79 17.45 13.85
CA THR A 148 -13.36 18.77 14.35
C THR A 148 -13.30 19.82 13.24
N GLY A 149 -13.74 19.47 12.02
CA GLY A 149 -13.58 20.32 10.83
C GLY A 149 -12.12 20.54 10.43
N GLY A 150 -11.20 19.67 10.85
CA GLY A 150 -9.76 19.78 10.55
C GLY A 150 -8.96 20.65 11.53
N SER A 151 -9.57 21.17 12.60
CA SER A 151 -8.89 22.05 13.57
C SER A 151 -7.85 21.31 14.42
N TYR A 152 -8.15 20.08 14.83
CA TYR A 152 -7.23 19.18 15.55
C TYR A 152 -7.65 17.72 15.36
N GLU A 153 -6.73 16.78 15.60
CA GLU A 153 -7.02 15.35 15.51
C GLU A 153 -7.64 14.89 16.84
N ALA A 154 -8.90 14.43 16.79
CA ALA A 154 -9.68 14.02 17.95
C ALA A 154 -9.88 12.49 18.07
N LEU A 155 -9.61 11.74 17.00
CA LEU A 155 -9.88 10.30 16.93
C LEU A 155 -8.68 9.53 16.36
N GLY A 156 -8.42 8.32 16.84
CA GLY A 156 -7.35 7.46 16.33
C GLY A 156 -6.18 7.27 17.31
N TYR A 157 -5.07 6.75 16.78
CA TYR A 157 -3.91 6.31 17.58
C TYR A 157 -2.58 6.89 17.06
N GLY A 158 -2.66 7.97 16.28
CA GLY A 158 -1.51 8.60 15.64
C GLY A 158 -0.96 7.83 14.45
N TYR A 159 0.16 8.32 13.95
CA TYR A 159 0.86 7.88 12.73
C TYR A 159 1.67 6.58 12.98
N GLY A 160 1.66 6.10 14.23
CA GLY A 160 2.12 4.76 14.62
C GLY A 160 3.63 4.56 14.63
N PRO A 161 4.10 3.34 14.94
CA PRO A 161 5.51 3.03 15.10
C PRO A 161 6.26 3.10 13.77
N GLY A 162 7.50 3.58 13.79
CA GLY A 162 8.46 3.34 12.72
C GLY A 162 8.80 1.86 12.60
N VAL A 163 8.71 1.33 11.38
CA VAL A 163 8.95 -0.09 11.06
C VAL A 163 9.92 -0.18 9.88
N GLY A 164 10.92 -1.04 10.02
CA GLY A 164 11.87 -1.33 8.96
C GLY A 164 12.75 -2.54 9.27
N VAL A 165 13.39 -3.07 8.22
CA VAL A 165 14.32 -4.20 8.36
C VAL A 165 15.53 -3.77 9.19
N GLY A 166 15.82 -4.50 10.27
CA GLY A 166 16.90 -4.16 11.19
C GLY A 166 16.62 -2.95 12.09
N TRP A 167 15.41 -2.40 12.04
CA TRP A 167 14.99 -1.35 12.97
C TRP A 167 14.55 -1.95 14.30
N ASP A 168 15.19 -1.52 15.38
CA ASP A 168 15.07 -2.10 16.73
C ASP A 168 14.34 -1.21 17.74
N ARG A 169 13.81 -0.05 17.30
CA ARG A 169 13.16 0.93 18.19
C ARG A 169 11.66 1.04 17.94
N ILE A 170 10.89 1.23 18.99
CA ILE A 170 9.45 1.50 18.90
C ILE A 170 9.22 2.98 19.16
N VAL A 171 9.19 3.77 18.09
CA VAL A 171 8.93 5.21 18.15
C VAL A 171 7.67 5.50 17.37
N ASN A 172 6.60 5.87 18.09
CA ASN A 172 5.32 6.25 17.52
C ASN A 172 5.28 7.76 17.25
N ILE A 173 4.67 8.14 16.13
CA ILE A 173 4.50 9.54 15.76
C ILE A 173 3.07 10.03 16.03
N VAL A 174 2.97 11.23 16.60
CA VAL A 174 1.75 12.04 16.69
C VAL A 174 1.97 13.38 16.00
N SER A 175 0.89 14.05 15.61
CA SER A 175 0.96 15.43 15.11
C SER A 175 1.01 16.41 16.28
N ARG A 176 1.51 17.63 16.03
CA ARG A 176 1.30 18.76 16.96
C ARG A 176 -0.19 19.08 17.15
N ALA A 177 -1.01 18.75 16.15
CA ALA A 177 -2.46 18.90 16.18
C ALA A 177 -3.16 17.72 16.86
N SER A 178 -2.44 16.70 17.36
CA SER A 178 -3.05 15.57 18.05
C SER A 178 -3.59 15.99 19.41
N GLY A 179 -4.91 15.87 19.57
CA GLY A 179 -5.58 16.09 20.86
C GLY A 179 -5.29 14.96 21.85
N ALA A 180 -5.66 15.18 23.11
CA ALA A 180 -5.44 14.23 24.20
C ALA A 180 -5.94 12.79 23.90
N PRO A 181 -7.11 12.57 23.26
CA PRO A 181 -7.55 11.21 22.92
C PRO A 181 -6.62 10.48 21.95
N VAL A 182 -6.10 11.18 20.94
CA VAL A 182 -5.17 10.61 19.96
C VAL A 182 -3.82 10.30 20.60
N ILE A 183 -3.34 11.18 21.49
CA ILE A 183 -2.10 10.94 22.25
C ILE A 183 -2.26 9.72 23.16
N ALA A 184 -3.37 9.60 23.88
CA ALA A 184 -3.65 8.43 24.72
C ALA A 184 -3.69 7.14 23.88
N GLY A 185 -4.35 7.18 22.71
CA GLY A 185 -4.34 6.07 21.75
C GLY A 185 -2.93 5.72 21.28
N ALA A 186 -2.10 6.70 20.94
CA ALA A 186 -0.73 6.50 20.50
C ALA A 186 0.14 5.85 21.59
N VAL A 187 -0.04 6.24 22.86
CA VAL A 187 0.65 5.62 24.01
C VAL A 187 0.23 4.17 24.19
N ALA A 188 -1.07 3.88 24.15
CA ALA A 188 -1.59 2.50 24.23
C ALA A 188 -1.09 1.64 23.05
N PHE A 189 -1.03 2.22 21.85
CA PHE A 189 -0.51 1.55 20.67
C PHE A 189 1.00 1.25 20.82
N ALA A 190 1.80 2.22 21.27
CA ALA A 190 3.22 2.03 21.55
C ALA A 190 3.46 0.94 22.59
N ALA A 191 2.69 0.95 23.68
CA ALA A 191 2.77 -0.07 24.73
C ALA A 191 2.42 -1.48 24.21
N THR A 192 1.41 -1.60 23.35
CA THR A 192 1.04 -2.89 22.73
C THR A 192 2.16 -3.41 21.84
N CYS A 193 2.74 -2.55 21.00
CA CYS A 193 3.88 -2.92 20.15
C CYS A 193 5.11 -3.34 20.98
N ALA A 194 5.36 -2.68 22.11
CA ALA A 194 6.44 -3.03 23.02
C ALA A 194 6.21 -4.38 23.70
N ALA A 195 5.01 -4.62 24.22
CA ALA A 195 4.64 -5.88 24.86
C ALA A 195 4.74 -7.07 23.89
N ALA A 196 4.48 -6.85 22.60
CA ALA A 196 4.57 -7.87 21.56
C ALA A 196 5.97 -8.05 20.97
N ASP A 197 6.95 -7.23 21.35
CA ASP A 197 8.28 -7.19 20.73
C ASP A 197 8.19 -7.01 19.20
N LEU A 198 7.58 -5.88 18.78
CA LEU A 198 7.38 -5.56 17.38
C LEU A 198 8.64 -5.75 16.51
N PRO A 199 9.86 -5.30 16.91
CA PRO A 199 11.08 -5.53 16.12
C PRO A 199 11.32 -7.02 15.81
N LYS A 200 11.10 -7.91 16.77
CA LYS A 200 11.24 -9.36 16.57
C LYS A 200 10.18 -9.92 15.62
N ILE A 201 8.94 -9.40 15.69
CA ILE A 201 7.89 -9.77 14.73
C ILE A 201 8.28 -9.31 13.32
N VAL A 202 8.75 -8.07 13.15
CA VAL A 202 9.20 -7.53 11.86
C VAL A 202 10.33 -8.39 11.28
N ALA A 203 11.31 -8.77 12.09
CA ALA A 203 12.39 -9.67 11.67
C ALA A 203 11.87 -11.03 11.21
N ARG A 204 10.88 -11.61 11.90
CA ARG A 204 10.24 -12.88 11.51
C ARG A 204 9.46 -12.77 10.20
N GLU A 205 8.64 -11.74 10.05
CA GLU A 205 7.87 -11.52 8.82
C GLU A 205 8.78 -11.25 7.63
N TRP A 206 9.85 -10.46 7.83
CA TRP A 206 10.83 -10.21 6.79
C TRP A 206 11.61 -11.47 6.40
N LYS A 207 11.97 -12.32 7.37
CA LYS A 207 12.60 -13.62 7.09
C LYS A 207 11.68 -14.51 6.26
N ALA A 208 10.38 -14.57 6.59
CA ALA A 208 9.41 -15.33 5.81
C ALA A 208 9.24 -14.76 4.39
N ALA A 209 9.19 -13.44 4.24
CA ALA A 209 9.13 -12.80 2.92
C ALA A 209 10.39 -13.06 2.09
N ARG A 210 11.58 -13.06 2.69
CA ARG A 210 12.85 -13.46 2.04
C ARG A 210 12.82 -14.89 1.55
N GLN A 211 12.35 -15.83 2.37
CA GLN A 211 12.19 -17.23 1.99
C GLN A 211 11.22 -17.41 0.80
N ALA A 212 10.28 -16.49 0.64
CA ALA A 212 9.36 -16.45 -0.48
C ALA A 212 9.85 -15.63 -1.69
N GLY A 213 11.09 -15.14 -1.68
CA GLY A 213 11.71 -14.47 -2.82
C GLY A 213 11.45 -12.96 -2.91
N ILE A 214 11.13 -12.26 -1.81
CA ILE A 214 10.87 -10.81 -1.87
C ILE A 214 12.03 -9.99 -2.45
N GLU A 215 13.28 -10.43 -2.26
CA GLU A 215 14.46 -9.67 -2.71
C GLU A 215 14.50 -9.57 -4.24
N ASP A 216 14.33 -10.69 -4.94
CA ASP A 216 14.26 -10.74 -6.41
C ASP A 216 13.10 -9.90 -6.96
N LEU A 217 11.95 -9.91 -6.28
CA LEU A 217 10.78 -9.13 -6.69
C LEU A 217 11.02 -7.62 -6.56
N LEU A 218 11.78 -7.20 -5.54
CA LEU A 218 12.11 -5.79 -5.33
C LEU A 218 13.13 -5.30 -6.37
N GLU A 219 14.08 -6.16 -6.78
CA GLU A 219 15.10 -5.84 -7.80
C GLU A 219 14.53 -5.79 -9.21
N ALA A 220 13.75 -6.80 -9.63
CA ALA A 220 13.14 -6.86 -10.96
C ALA A 220 12.25 -5.63 -11.26
N THR A 221 11.72 -5.01 -10.22
CA THR A 221 10.89 -3.80 -10.34
C THR A 221 11.71 -2.55 -10.71
N ILE A 222 13.01 -2.54 -10.39
CA ILE A 222 13.94 -1.46 -10.74
C ILE A 222 14.28 -1.51 -12.23
N GLU A 223 14.50 -2.72 -12.75
CA GLU A 223 14.97 -2.95 -14.13
C GLU A 223 13.91 -2.61 -15.19
N VAL A 224 12.62 -2.83 -14.91
CA VAL A 224 11.52 -2.56 -15.85
C VAL A 224 11.41 -1.08 -16.25
N LYS A 225 12.01 -0.14 -15.49
CA LYS A 225 11.99 1.28 -15.84
C LYS A 225 12.99 1.70 -16.94
N GLU A 226 13.95 0.84 -17.32
CA GLU A 226 15.01 1.24 -18.26
C GLU A 226 14.80 0.82 -19.72
N GLU A 227 13.75 0.07 -20.06
CA GLU A 227 13.44 -0.18 -21.48
C GLU A 227 12.70 1.01 -22.09
N LYS A 228 13.48 1.94 -22.66
CA LYS A 228 12.98 2.90 -23.64
C LYS A 228 12.31 2.14 -24.79
N GLY A 229 10.98 2.13 -24.79
CA GLY A 229 10.17 1.46 -25.80
C GLY A 229 10.55 1.88 -27.23
N GLN A 230 10.76 0.89 -28.10
CA GLN A 230 10.80 1.10 -29.54
C GLN A 230 9.50 1.77 -30.00
N GLU A 231 9.60 2.72 -30.92
CA GLU A 231 8.47 3.48 -31.45
C GLU A 231 7.56 2.56 -32.29
N VAL A 232 6.51 2.02 -31.67
CA VAL A 232 5.48 1.22 -32.35
C VAL A 232 4.43 2.18 -32.92
N LYS A 233 4.21 2.12 -34.24
CA LYS A 233 3.16 2.93 -34.87
C LYS A 233 1.78 2.31 -34.61
N PRO A 234 0.76 3.12 -34.30
CA PRO A 234 -0.59 2.61 -34.10
C PRO A 234 -1.15 2.02 -35.42
N PRO A 235 -1.94 0.94 -35.37
CA PRO A 235 -2.72 0.44 -36.51
C PRO A 235 -3.71 1.50 -37.03
N PRO A 236 -4.35 1.29 -38.20
CA PRO A 236 -5.38 2.19 -38.70
C PRO A 236 -6.46 2.46 -37.65
N VAL A 237 -6.80 3.74 -37.48
CA VAL A 237 -7.79 4.21 -36.49
C VAL A 237 -9.12 3.48 -36.68
N ARG A 238 -9.68 3.00 -35.57
CA ARG A 238 -11.00 2.36 -35.52
C ARG A 238 -11.84 3.01 -34.42
N PRO A 239 -13.18 3.08 -34.59
CA PRO A 239 -14.06 3.50 -33.51
C PRO A 239 -13.87 2.61 -32.27
N THR A 240 -13.52 3.21 -31.14
CA THR A 240 -13.45 2.52 -29.86
C THR A 240 -14.86 2.45 -29.26
N GLY A 241 -15.27 1.26 -28.84
CA GLY A 241 -16.62 0.99 -28.31
C GLY A 241 -16.62 0.17 -27.02
N ALA A 242 -15.44 -0.27 -26.56
CA ALA A 242 -15.26 -1.03 -25.35
C ALA A 242 -14.09 -0.52 -24.51
N GLU A 243 -14.26 -0.58 -23.19
CA GLU A 243 -13.24 -0.28 -22.19
C GLU A 243 -12.70 -1.57 -21.57
N ILE A 244 -11.37 -1.62 -21.42
CA ILE A 244 -10.65 -2.62 -20.64
C ILE A 244 -9.98 -1.88 -19.47
N GLY A 245 -10.57 -2.04 -18.27
CA GLY A 245 -9.98 -1.54 -17.03
C GLY A 245 -8.97 -2.51 -16.43
N GLY A 246 -8.31 -2.06 -15.36
CA GLY A 246 -7.35 -2.88 -14.60
C GLY A 246 -5.89 -2.59 -14.89
N VAL A 247 -5.60 -1.69 -15.83
CA VAL A 247 -4.24 -1.28 -16.21
C VAL A 247 -3.69 -0.23 -15.24
N ASP A 248 -2.39 -0.29 -14.94
CA ASP A 248 -1.71 0.74 -14.15
C ASP A 248 -1.45 2.01 -14.98
N VAL A 249 -1.57 3.18 -14.36
CA VAL A 249 -1.36 4.48 -15.04
C VAL A 249 0.05 4.59 -15.61
N LEU A 250 1.04 3.94 -14.99
CA LEU A 250 2.43 3.97 -15.43
C LEU A 250 2.71 3.04 -16.61
N GLU A 251 1.84 2.07 -16.88
CA GLU A 251 2.01 1.07 -17.95
C GLU A 251 0.96 1.23 -19.06
N ILE A 252 0.07 2.22 -18.96
CA ILE A 252 -1.07 2.35 -19.88
C ILE A 252 -0.64 2.58 -21.33
N GLU A 253 0.45 3.33 -21.55
CA GLU A 253 1.00 3.54 -22.88
C GLU A 253 1.64 2.27 -23.44
N ASP A 254 2.35 1.52 -22.60
CA ASP A 254 3.01 0.28 -23.03
C ASP A 254 2.00 -0.84 -23.28
N ALA A 255 0.93 -0.90 -22.49
CA ALA A 255 -0.23 -1.76 -22.73
C ALA A 255 -0.88 -1.45 -24.09
N ALA A 256 -1.07 -0.17 -24.43
CA ALA A 256 -1.59 0.22 -25.75
C ALA A 256 -0.61 -0.14 -26.87
N ARG A 257 0.70 0.08 -26.69
CA ARG A 257 1.74 -0.30 -27.65
C ARG A 257 1.81 -1.81 -27.88
N GLU A 258 1.60 -2.62 -26.85
CA GLU A 258 1.55 -4.08 -26.98
C GLU A 258 0.39 -4.52 -27.86
N LEU A 259 -0.79 -3.90 -27.71
CA LEU A 259 -1.93 -4.13 -28.60
C LEU A 259 -1.61 -3.71 -30.03
N TRP A 260 -0.92 -2.58 -30.22
CA TRP A 260 -0.49 -2.13 -31.54
C TRP A 260 0.46 -3.13 -32.22
N ARG A 261 1.38 -3.76 -31.46
CA ARG A 261 2.25 -4.84 -31.99
C ARG A 261 1.46 -6.05 -32.46
N CYS A 262 0.33 -6.33 -31.83
CA CYS A 262 -0.61 -7.38 -32.23
C CYS A 262 -1.60 -6.94 -33.32
N GLY A 263 -1.48 -5.72 -33.86
CA GLY A 263 -2.36 -5.21 -34.92
C GLY A 263 -3.72 -4.73 -34.43
N ILE A 264 -3.92 -4.59 -33.11
CA ILE A 264 -5.17 -4.14 -32.49
C ILE A 264 -5.07 -2.63 -32.26
N TYR A 265 -6.00 -1.87 -32.82
CA TYR A 265 -6.07 -0.43 -32.54
C TYR A 265 -6.56 -0.21 -31.10
N ALA A 266 -5.81 0.59 -30.34
CA ALA A 266 -6.11 0.88 -28.96
C ALA A 266 -5.75 2.33 -28.62
N GLU A 267 -6.60 2.98 -27.83
CA GLU A 267 -6.35 4.30 -27.24
C GLU A 267 -6.27 4.20 -25.72
N THR A 268 -5.59 5.15 -25.07
CA THR A 268 -5.52 5.23 -23.62
C THR A 268 -6.56 6.22 -23.10
N GLY A 269 -7.17 5.93 -21.95
CA GLY A 269 -8.20 6.78 -21.36
C GLY A 269 -8.25 6.69 -19.84
N MET A 270 -9.11 7.51 -19.25
CA MET A 270 -9.40 7.50 -17.82
C MET A 270 -10.89 7.23 -17.60
N GLY A 271 -11.21 6.02 -17.15
CA GLY A 271 -12.57 5.65 -16.78
C GLY A 271 -12.91 6.09 -15.36
N CYS A 272 -14.17 5.90 -14.95
CA CYS A 272 -14.62 6.17 -13.58
C CYS A 272 -13.85 5.38 -12.50
N GLU A 273 -13.21 4.30 -12.94
CA GLU A 273 -12.60 3.26 -12.11
C GLU A 273 -11.07 3.39 -11.98
N GLY A 274 -10.47 4.23 -12.83
CA GLY A 274 -9.03 4.28 -13.03
C GLY A 274 -8.67 4.28 -14.53
N PRO A 275 -7.38 4.04 -14.84
CA PRO A 275 -6.89 4.02 -16.21
C PRO A 275 -7.52 2.87 -17.01
N VAL A 276 -7.90 3.14 -18.26
CA VAL A 276 -8.58 2.18 -19.16
C VAL A 276 -7.95 2.18 -20.55
N ILE A 277 -7.96 1.02 -21.20
CA ILE A 277 -7.62 0.87 -22.61
C ILE A 277 -8.92 0.81 -23.42
N LEU A 278 -9.03 1.67 -24.42
CA LEU A 278 -10.17 1.80 -25.32
C LEU A 278 -9.88 1.01 -26.60
N VAL A 279 -10.75 0.07 -26.95
CA VAL A 279 -10.64 -0.77 -28.16
C VAL A 279 -11.97 -0.86 -28.90
N ALA A 280 -11.95 -1.32 -30.15
CA ALA A 280 -13.17 -1.69 -30.87
C ALA A 280 -13.92 -2.80 -30.11
N ALA A 281 -15.26 -2.80 -30.17
CA ALA A 281 -16.07 -3.73 -29.39
C ALA A 281 -15.79 -5.20 -29.77
N GLU A 282 -15.56 -5.44 -31.06
CA GLU A 282 -15.19 -6.73 -31.63
C GLU A 282 -13.80 -7.23 -31.19
N ASP A 283 -12.86 -6.32 -30.90
CA ASP A 283 -11.48 -6.66 -30.55
C ASP A 283 -11.29 -6.88 -29.03
N LYS A 284 -12.35 -6.67 -28.21
CA LYS A 284 -12.27 -6.66 -26.75
C LYS A 284 -11.70 -7.95 -26.14
N GLU A 285 -12.20 -9.11 -26.57
CA GLU A 285 -11.76 -10.39 -26.01
C GLU A 285 -10.30 -10.68 -26.35
N GLN A 286 -9.91 -10.45 -27.60
CA GLN A 286 -8.54 -10.62 -28.07
C GLN A 286 -7.59 -9.66 -27.34
N ALA A 287 -7.97 -8.38 -27.22
CA ALA A 287 -7.19 -7.38 -26.50
C ALA A 287 -7.01 -7.74 -25.02
N GLN A 288 -8.05 -8.22 -24.34
CA GLN A 288 -7.92 -8.71 -22.96
C GLN A 288 -6.96 -9.89 -22.83
N GLU A 289 -6.95 -10.81 -23.80
CA GLU A 289 -6.03 -11.94 -23.78
C GLU A 289 -4.57 -11.49 -23.97
N VAL A 290 -4.31 -10.57 -24.91
CA VAL A 290 -2.98 -9.98 -25.14
C VAL A 290 -2.49 -9.27 -23.87
N LEU A 291 -3.32 -8.41 -23.28
CA LEU A 291 -2.96 -7.66 -22.09
C LEU A 291 -2.73 -8.59 -20.88
N ARG A 292 -3.51 -9.66 -20.74
CA ARG A 292 -3.30 -10.67 -19.67
C ARG A 292 -2.00 -11.43 -19.86
N LYS A 293 -1.66 -11.83 -21.09
CA LYS A 293 -0.38 -12.49 -21.41
C LYS A 293 0.81 -11.57 -21.18
N GLY A 294 0.67 -10.29 -21.51
CA GLY A 294 1.66 -9.25 -21.23
C GLY A 294 1.73 -8.84 -19.75
N GLY A 295 0.81 -9.32 -18.91
CA GLY A 295 0.77 -9.02 -17.48
C GLY A 295 0.26 -7.61 -17.13
N TYR A 296 -0.39 -6.92 -18.07
CA TYR A 296 -0.93 -5.56 -17.88
C TYR A 296 -2.26 -5.54 -17.11
N VAL A 297 -3.07 -6.60 -17.20
CA VAL A 297 -4.37 -6.77 -16.51
C VAL A 297 -4.49 -8.11 -15.78
#